data_AF-A0A233SEH4-F1
#
_entry.id   AF-A0A233SEH4-F1
#
_cell.length_a   1.000
_cell.length_b   1.000
_cell.length_c   1.000
_cell.angle_alpha   90.00
_cell.angle_beta   90.00
_cell.angle_gamma   90.00
#
_symmetry.space_group_name_H-M   'P 1'
#
loop_
_entity.id
_entity.type
_entity.pdbx_description
1 polymer ?
#
loop_
_entity_poly.entity_id
_entity_poly.type
_entity_poly.pdbx_seq_one_letter_code
_entity_poly.pdbx_strand_id
1 'polypeptide(L)'
;MVPGMRCWICGSDRLSPVGELTSGERWGERLRLKFRRPGILKPRPVFDAGLARACRDCGALFPFLDEYARQELDAIGDDLTDVEGAQSHHYGVSDGSGP
;
A
#
# COMPACT_ATOMS: atom_id res chain seq x y z
N MET A 1 10.25 -23.42 -13.27
CA MET A 1 10.24 -23.12 -11.82
C MET A 1 9.75 -21.69 -11.67
N VAL A 2 8.49 -21.49 -11.27
CA VAL A 2 8.02 -20.14 -10.92
C VAL A 2 8.72 -19.78 -9.61
N PRO A 3 9.42 -18.64 -9.50
CA PRO A 3 10.04 -18.23 -8.25
C PRO A 3 8.99 -18.28 -7.12
N GLY A 4 9.27 -19.03 -6.06
CA GLY A 4 8.42 -19.02 -4.88
C GLY A 4 8.42 -17.61 -4.28
N MET A 5 7.25 -17.09 -3.91
CA MET A 5 7.16 -15.81 -3.22
C MET A 5 7.91 -15.90 -1.89
N ARG A 6 8.81 -14.95 -1.64
CA ARG A 6 9.51 -14.77 -0.37
C ARG A 6 8.97 -13.54 0.34
N CYS A 7 8.98 -13.57 1.66
CA CYS A 7 8.73 -12.40 2.48
C CYS A 7 9.75 -11.32 2.13
N TRP A 8 9.32 -10.18 1.59
CA TRP A 8 10.24 -9.08 1.26
C TRP A 8 10.83 -8.38 2.49
N ILE A 9 10.29 -8.65 3.69
CA ILE A 9 10.81 -8.10 4.94
C ILE A 9 11.94 -8.95 5.52
N CYS A 10 11.81 -10.28 5.55
CA CYS A 10 12.79 -11.18 6.21
C CYS A 10 13.36 -12.30 5.34
N GLY A 11 12.95 -12.41 4.08
CA GLY A 11 13.43 -13.42 3.12
C GLY A 11 12.83 -14.82 3.28
N SER A 12 12.02 -15.07 4.31
CA SER A 12 11.37 -16.36 4.56
C SER A 12 10.46 -16.81 3.41
N ASP A 13 10.42 -18.11 3.14
CA ASP A 13 9.47 -18.76 2.23
C ASP A 13 8.19 -19.28 2.94
N ARG A 14 8.11 -19.13 4.27
CA ARG A 14 6.99 -19.60 5.10
C ARG A 14 5.83 -18.60 5.11
N LEU A 15 5.27 -18.34 3.94
CA LEU A 15 4.05 -17.53 3.80
C LEU A 15 2.79 -18.37 4.08
N SER A 16 1.76 -17.75 4.66
CA SER A 16 0.44 -18.37 4.82
C SER A 16 -0.22 -18.63 3.46
N PRO A 17 -1.27 -19.48 3.41
CA PRO A 17 -2.27 -19.41 2.34
C PRO A 17 -2.86 -18.00 2.22
N VAL A 18 -3.48 -17.74 1.07
CA VAL A 18 -4.26 -16.51 0.89
C VAL A 18 -5.45 -16.53 1.84
N GLY A 19 -5.68 -15.42 2.54
CA GLY A 19 -6.88 -15.18 3.32
C GLY A 19 -7.57 -13.89 2.88
N GLU A 20 -8.83 -13.75 3.26
CA GLU A 20 -9.56 -12.49 3.12
C GLU A 20 -9.07 -11.48 4.16
N LEU A 21 -8.93 -10.23 3.72
CA LEU A 21 -8.54 -9.11 4.56
C LEU A 21 -9.71 -8.13 4.67
N THR A 22 -10.12 -7.87 5.91
CA THR A 22 -11.22 -6.94 6.24
C THR A 22 -10.69 -5.82 7.14
N SER A 23 -11.34 -4.67 7.06
CA SER A 23 -11.04 -3.49 7.88
C SER A 23 -12.10 -3.35 8.97
N GLY A 24 -11.87 -3.93 10.16
CA GLY A 24 -12.69 -3.67 11.35
C GLY A 24 -14.10 -4.29 11.39
N GLU A 25 -14.89 -3.85 12.38
CA GLU A 25 -16.10 -4.53 12.89
C GLU A 25 -17.30 -4.57 11.91
N ARG A 26 -17.26 -3.80 10.82
CA ARG A 26 -18.35 -3.75 9.85
C ARG A 26 -18.12 -4.72 8.70
N TRP A 27 -19.07 -5.64 8.54
CA TRP A 27 -19.09 -6.59 7.43
C TRP A 27 -19.07 -5.82 6.10
N GLY A 28 -18.03 -6.02 5.29
CA GLY A 28 -17.86 -5.37 3.98
C GLY A 28 -16.85 -4.22 3.92
N GLU A 29 -16.31 -3.73 5.04
CA GLU A 29 -15.21 -2.77 4.99
C GLU A 29 -13.90 -3.48 4.59
N ARG A 30 -13.27 -3.00 3.50
CA ARG A 30 -12.01 -3.53 2.96
C ARG A 30 -10.92 -2.46 3.06
N LEU A 31 -9.66 -2.89 3.19
CA LEU A 31 -8.53 -1.97 3.05
C LEU A 31 -8.49 -1.45 1.62
N ARG A 32 -8.18 -0.15 1.47
CA ARG A 32 -8.18 0.54 0.18
C ARG A 32 -6.82 1.14 -0.13
N LEU A 33 -6.32 0.87 -1.33
CA LEU A 33 -5.13 1.50 -1.90
C LEU A 33 -5.57 2.66 -2.79
N LYS A 34 -5.10 3.88 -2.51
CA LYS A 34 -5.52 5.09 -3.22
C LYS A 34 -4.33 5.85 -3.81
N PHE A 35 -4.28 5.92 -5.14
CA PHE A 35 -3.21 6.62 -5.85
C PHE A 35 -3.51 8.11 -6.00
N ARG A 36 -2.46 8.93 -6.24
CA ARG A 36 -2.61 10.32 -6.68
C ARG A 36 -2.59 10.37 -8.21
N ARG A 37 -3.15 11.44 -8.78
CA ARG A 37 -3.13 11.69 -10.23
C ARG A 37 -2.91 13.19 -10.49
N PRO A 38 -2.12 13.58 -11.51
CA PRO A 38 -1.95 14.97 -11.88
C PRO A 38 -3.26 15.52 -12.48
N GLY A 39 -3.75 16.60 -11.87
CA GLY A 39 -5.00 17.29 -12.23
C GLY A 39 -5.99 17.35 -11.06
N ILE A 40 -6.31 18.56 -10.59
CA ILE A 40 -7.16 18.83 -9.42
C ILE A 40 -8.57 18.23 -9.56
N LEU A 41 -9.05 18.05 -10.79
CA LEU A 41 -10.39 17.55 -11.11
C LEU A 41 -10.43 16.06 -11.52
N LYS A 42 -9.28 15.36 -11.60
CA LYS A 42 -9.28 13.95 -12.00
C LYS A 42 -9.61 13.06 -10.79
N PRO A 43 -10.54 12.09 -10.91
CA PRO A 43 -10.79 11.10 -9.86
C PRO A 43 -9.51 10.35 -9.50
N ARG A 44 -9.29 10.13 -8.20
CA ARG A 44 -8.17 9.32 -7.69
C ARG A 44 -8.52 7.84 -7.82
N PRO A 45 -7.70 7.02 -8.48
CA PRO A 45 -7.91 5.58 -8.52
C PRO A 45 -7.90 4.98 -7.10
N VAL A 46 -8.88 4.14 -6.80
CA VAL A 46 -9.03 3.45 -5.51
C VAL A 46 -9.23 1.96 -5.79
N PHE A 47 -8.45 1.13 -5.13
CA PHE A 47 -8.51 -0.32 -5.27
C PHE A 47 -8.74 -0.97 -3.91
N ASP A 48 -9.67 -1.91 -3.82
CA ASP A 48 -9.87 -2.70 -2.61
C ASP A 48 -8.80 -3.79 -2.52
N ALA A 49 -7.98 -3.74 -1.48
CA ALA A 49 -6.99 -4.76 -1.14
C ALA A 49 -7.57 -5.65 -0.04
N GLY A 50 -8.44 -6.58 -0.43
CA GLY A 50 -9.12 -7.47 0.52
C GLY A 50 -8.66 -8.92 0.50
N LEU A 51 -7.47 -9.17 -0.04
CA LEU A 51 -6.76 -10.44 0.08
C LEU A 51 -5.39 -10.19 0.71
N ALA A 52 -4.91 -11.14 1.51
CA ALA A 52 -3.58 -11.05 2.12
C ALA A 52 -2.90 -12.39 2.36
N ARG A 53 -1.57 -12.34 2.54
CA ARG A 53 -0.75 -13.41 3.12
C ARG A 53 0.04 -12.87 4.30
N ALA A 54 0.23 -13.69 5.32
CA ALA A 54 1.09 -13.39 6.46
C ALA A 54 2.40 -14.21 6.38
N CYS A 55 3.53 -13.58 6.68
CA CYS A 55 4.76 -14.29 6.93
C CYS A 55 4.69 -14.96 8.31
N ARG A 56 4.90 -16.27 8.36
CA ARG A 56 4.81 -17.05 9.60
C ARG A 56 6.05 -16.92 10.50
N ASP A 57 7.12 -16.30 10.01
CA ASP A 57 8.36 -16.10 10.78
C ASP A 57 8.45 -14.71 11.38
N CYS A 58 8.18 -13.65 10.61
CA CYS A 58 8.33 -12.26 11.08
C CYS A 58 7.00 -11.51 11.28
N GLY A 59 5.85 -12.15 10.99
CA GLY A 59 4.53 -11.55 11.17
C GLY A 59 4.14 -10.47 10.17
N ALA A 60 4.95 -10.21 9.13
CA ALA A 60 4.62 -9.24 8.09
C ALA A 60 3.34 -9.65 7.33
N LEU A 61 2.45 -8.70 7.09
CA LEU A 61 1.19 -8.89 6.36
C LEU A 61 1.27 -8.21 4.99
N PHE A 62 1.01 -8.97 3.93
CA PHE A 62 1.09 -8.51 2.54
C PHE A 62 -0.32 -8.46 1.94
N PRO A 63 -0.96 -7.29 1.90
CA PRO A 63 -2.22 -7.11 1.17
C PRO A 63 -1.97 -7.10 -0.34
N PHE A 64 -2.88 -7.67 -1.12
CA PHE A 64 -2.81 -7.63 -2.58
C PHE A 64 -4.21 -7.49 -3.20
N LEU A 65 -4.21 -7.04 -4.46
CA LEU A 65 -5.39 -6.86 -5.27
C LEU A 65 -5.92 -8.20 -5.78
N ASP A 66 -7.24 -8.28 -6.01
CA ASP A 66 -7.81 -9.36 -6.79
C ASP A 66 -7.43 -9.25 -8.27
N GLU A 67 -7.81 -10.23 -9.07
CA GLU A 67 -7.45 -10.28 -10.49
C GLU A 67 -7.97 -9.07 -11.28
N TYR A 68 -9.21 -8.66 -11.02
CA TYR A 68 -9.83 -7.54 -11.73
C TYR A 68 -9.14 -6.22 -11.38
N ALA A 69 -8.98 -5.93 -10.09
CA ALA A 69 -8.29 -4.73 -9.60
C ALA A 69 -6.83 -4.70 -10.05
N ARG A 70 -6.15 -5.85 -10.16
CA ARG A 70 -4.80 -5.94 -10.70
C ARG A 70 -4.74 -5.60 -12.19
N GLN A 71 -5.68 -6.09 -12.99
CA GLN A 71 -5.78 -5.76 -14.42
C GLN A 71 -6.09 -4.26 -14.62
N GLU A 72 -6.99 -3.70 -13.84
CA GLU A 72 -7.30 -2.27 -13.87
C GLU A 72 -6.09 -1.43 -13.46
N LEU A 73 -5.36 -1.83 -12.41
CA LEU A 73 -4.12 -1.16 -12.00
C LEU A 73 -3.08 -1.19 -13.13
N ASP A 74 -2.89 -2.34 -13.78
CA ASP A 74 -1.95 -2.50 -14.90
C ASP A 74 -2.31 -1.57 -16.07
N ALA A 75 -3.60 -1.46 -16.41
CA ALA A 75 -4.09 -0.62 -17.49
C ALA A 75 -3.89 0.88 -17.27
N ILE A 76 -3.79 1.34 -16.01
CA ILE A 76 -3.61 2.76 -15.67
C ILE A 76 -2.23 3.07 -15.09
N GLY A 77 -1.36 2.06 -14.93
CA GLY A 77 -0.12 2.15 -14.16
C GLY A 77 0.79 3.29 -14.61
N ASP A 78 0.96 3.44 -15.92
CA ASP A 78 1.79 4.48 -16.53
C ASP A 78 1.26 5.92 -16.29
N ASP A 79 -0.04 6.07 -15.99
CA ASP A 79 -0.68 7.35 -15.68
C ASP A 79 -0.63 7.70 -14.18
N LEU A 80 -0.10 6.81 -13.34
CA LEU A 80 0.06 7.04 -11.90
C LEU A 80 1.38 7.77 -11.65
N THR A 81 1.33 8.86 -10.88
CA THR A 81 2.53 9.63 -10.53
C THR A 81 3.05 9.26 -9.16
N ASP A 82 4.36 9.10 -9.04
CA ASP A 82 5.05 8.95 -7.76
C ASP A 82 4.90 10.22 -6.90
N VAL A 83 4.72 10.01 -5.59
CA VAL A 83 4.72 11.10 -4.62
C VAL A 83 6.14 11.31 -4.11
N GLU A 84 7.02 11.87 -4.93
CA GLU A 84 8.19 12.58 -4.41
C GLU A 84 7.78 14.04 -4.16
N GLY A 85 7.24 14.29 -2.96
CA GLY A 85 6.72 15.61 -2.63
C GLY A 85 6.13 15.73 -1.24
N ALA A 86 6.73 15.08 -0.24
CA ALA A 86 6.69 15.61 1.11
C ALA A 86 7.94 16.47 1.27
N GLN A 87 7.82 17.74 0.87
CA GLN A 87 8.81 18.75 1.18
C GLN A 87 9.10 18.68 2.68
N SER A 88 10.37 18.50 3.02
CA SER A 88 10.93 18.66 4.34
C SER A 88 10.49 20.02 4.89
N HIS A 89 9.39 20.05 5.65
CA HIS A 89 9.12 21.15 6.55
C HIS A 89 10.14 21.03 7.68
N HIS A 90 11.35 21.53 7.43
CA HIS A 90 12.27 21.95 8.47
C HIS A 90 11.51 22.95 9.32
N TYR A 91 11.03 22.50 10.49
CA TYR A 91 10.67 23.42 11.55
C TYR A 91 11.98 24.14 11.92
N GLY A 92 12.05 25.43 11.58
CA GLY A 92 13.13 26.29 12.02
C GLY A 92 13.24 26.20 13.53
N VAL A 93 14.46 25.91 14.00
CA VAL A 93 14.79 26.06 15.41
C VAL A 93 14.66 27.56 15.73
N SER A 94 13.69 27.91 16.57
CA SER A 94 13.64 29.25 17.15
C SER A 94 14.61 29.25 18.33
N ASP A 95 15.85 29.67 18.08
CA ASP A 95 16.76 30.08 19.15
C ASP A 95 16.18 31.35 19.81
N GLY A 96 15.46 31.14 20.91
CA GLY A 96 15.02 32.22 21.78
C GLY A 96 16.21 32.78 22.55
N SER A 97 16.75 33.91 22.10
CA SER A 97 17.70 34.72 22.85
C SER A 97 17.03 35.99 23.38
N GLY A 98 17.01 36.13 24.71
CA GLY A 98 17.01 37.41 25.45
C GLY A 98 15.66 37.89 26.02
N PRO A 99 15.66 38.74 27.06
CA PRO A 99 16.80 39.40 27.72
C PRO A 99 17.36 38.69 28.97
#